data_AF-A0A811S0E6-F1
#
_entry.id   AF-A0A811S0E6-F1
#
_cell.length_a   1.000
_cell.length_b   1.000
_cell.length_c   1.000
_cell.angle_alpha   90.00
_cell.angle_beta   90.00
_cell.angle_gamma   90.00
#
_symmetry.space_group_name_H-M   'P 1'
#
loop_
_entity.id
_entity.type
_entity.pdbx_description
1 polymer ?
#
loop_
_entity_poly.entity_id
_entity_poly.type
_entity_poly.pdbx_seq_one_letter_code
_entity_poly.pdbx_strand_id
1 'polypeptide(L)'
;MGRGSTVALAAAAALLVSLPMLLVSLPILLASLRAVNKYEQETRRMFVEWKAKYRQTYRYAGEEECRYAVFKESRRRVARARAAGVTSGLNGLSATAIEEIYCGHGVRMGERPFEHETRRMFVGWKAKYGKTYRDVGEEECRYRLFKGNRRRAKPVRPQPIRRPHQ
;
A
#
# COMPACT_ATOMS: atom_id res chain seq x y z
N MET A 1 -23.55 -2.92 -56.11
CA MET A 1 -22.36 -3.57 -55.50
C MET A 1 -21.46 -2.48 -54.94
N GLY A 2 -20.98 -2.54 -53.68
CA GLY A 2 -19.96 -1.56 -53.22
C GLY A 2 -19.80 -1.28 -51.72
N ARG A 3 -20.72 -1.70 -50.83
CA ARG A 3 -20.61 -1.40 -49.38
C ARG A 3 -19.96 -2.50 -48.53
N GLY A 4 -19.96 -3.75 -48.99
CA GLY A 4 -19.35 -4.88 -48.27
C GLY A 4 -17.82 -4.86 -48.29
N SER A 5 -17.22 -4.42 -49.40
CA SER A 5 -15.75 -4.43 -49.57
C SER A 5 -15.04 -3.39 -48.72
N THR A 6 -15.64 -2.22 -48.48
CA THR A 6 -15.02 -1.15 -47.68
C THR A 6 -14.97 -1.49 -46.20
N VAL A 7 -16.00 -2.16 -45.68
CA VAL A 7 -16.06 -2.62 -44.28
C VAL A 7 -15.08 -3.77 -44.06
N ALA A 8 -14.98 -4.71 -45.00
CA ALA A 8 -14.00 -5.80 -44.95
C ALA A 8 -12.55 -5.31 -45.04
N LEU A 9 -12.28 -4.33 -45.92
CA LEU A 9 -10.96 -3.68 -46.03
C LEU A 9 -10.60 -2.89 -44.76
N ALA A 10 -11.54 -2.17 -44.16
CA ALA A 10 -11.32 -1.45 -42.91
C ALA A 10 -11.04 -2.40 -41.74
N ALA A 11 -11.76 -3.53 -41.65
CA ALA A 11 -11.51 -4.56 -40.65
C ALA A 11 -10.15 -5.25 -40.84
N ALA A 12 -9.76 -5.54 -42.09
CA ALA A 12 -8.45 -6.08 -42.42
C ALA A 12 -7.32 -5.08 -42.09
N ALA A 13 -7.50 -3.79 -42.38
CA ALA A 13 -6.53 -2.75 -42.03
C ALA A 13 -6.41 -2.55 -40.51
N ALA A 14 -7.52 -2.62 -39.76
CA ALA A 14 -7.51 -2.57 -38.31
C ALA A 14 -6.78 -3.79 -37.71
N LEU A 15 -6.95 -4.99 -38.28
CA LEU A 15 -6.19 -6.18 -37.91
C LEU A 15 -4.69 -6.01 -38.21
N LEU A 16 -4.31 -5.46 -39.36
CA LEU A 16 -2.90 -5.22 -39.71
C LEU A 16 -2.17 -4.25 -38.78
N VAL A 17 -2.89 -3.33 -38.12
CA VAL A 17 -2.31 -2.39 -37.14
C VAL A 17 -2.41 -2.92 -35.70
N SER A 18 -3.48 -3.64 -35.35
CA SER A 18 -3.70 -4.17 -34.00
C SER A 18 -2.88 -5.42 -33.70
N LEU A 19 -2.68 -6.31 -34.68
CA LEU A 19 -1.88 -7.53 -34.51
C LEU A 19 -0.42 -7.24 -34.12
N PRO A 20 0.33 -6.33 -34.80
CA PRO A 20 1.70 -6.00 -34.39
C PRO A 20 1.76 -5.29 -33.04
N MET A 21 0.79 -4.42 -32.73
CA MET A 21 0.68 -3.79 -31.41
C MET A 21 0.47 -4.83 -30.29
N LEU A 22 -0.36 -5.85 -30.53
CA LEU A 22 -0.59 -6.94 -29.59
C LEU A 22 0.65 -7.84 -29.45
N LEU A 23 1.31 -8.16 -30.56
CA LEU A 23 2.57 -8.92 -30.60
C LEU A 23 3.69 -8.25 -29.79
N VAL A 24 3.72 -6.93 -29.70
CA VAL A 24 4.68 -6.19 -28.86
C VAL A 24 4.18 -6.05 -27.41
N SER A 25 2.90 -5.76 -27.21
CA SER A 25 2.36 -5.45 -25.87
C SER A 25 2.25 -6.68 -24.96
N LEU A 26 1.87 -7.83 -25.52
CA LEU A 26 1.68 -9.07 -24.77
C LEU A 26 2.97 -9.60 -24.12
N PRO A 27 4.13 -9.71 -24.81
CA PRO A 27 5.37 -10.13 -24.19
C PRO A 27 5.88 -9.12 -23.14
N ILE A 28 5.68 -7.82 -23.34
CA ILE A 28 6.02 -6.79 -22.35
C ILE A 28 5.19 -6.96 -21.07
N LEU A 29 3.88 -7.21 -21.21
CA LEU A 29 2.98 -7.49 -20.09
C LEU A 29 3.40 -8.77 -19.36
N LEU A 30 3.71 -9.83 -20.11
CA LEU A 30 4.12 -11.12 -19.54
C LEU A 30 5.46 -11.02 -18.80
N ALA A 31 6.43 -10.29 -19.35
CA ALA A 31 7.71 -9.99 -18.70
C ALA A 31 7.51 -9.17 -17.42
N SER A 32 6.62 -8.17 -17.45
CA SER A 32 6.28 -7.35 -16.28
C SER A 32 5.62 -8.17 -15.19
N LEU A 33 4.65 -9.03 -15.53
CA LEU A 33 3.99 -9.94 -14.60
C LEU A 33 4.99 -10.92 -13.97
N ARG A 34 5.90 -11.47 -14.78
CA ARG A 34 6.98 -12.34 -14.31
C ARG A 34 7.91 -11.62 -13.34
N ALA A 35 8.27 -10.36 -13.63
CA ALA A 35 9.10 -9.55 -12.75
C ALA A 35 8.41 -9.24 -11.41
N VAL A 36 7.12 -8.90 -11.44
CA VAL A 36 6.31 -8.70 -10.23
C VAL A 36 6.24 -9.98 -9.40
N ASN A 37 5.99 -11.12 -10.03
CA ASN A 37 5.93 -12.41 -9.34
C ASN A 37 7.27 -12.78 -8.69
N LYS A 38 8.39 -12.55 -9.41
CA LYS A 38 9.73 -12.79 -8.86
C LYS A 38 10.02 -11.89 -7.66
N TYR A 39 9.73 -10.59 -7.78
CA TYR A 39 9.90 -9.64 -6.67
C TYR A 39 9.06 -10.04 -5.45
N GLU A 40 7.81 -10.47 -5.67
CA GLU A 40 6.90 -10.93 -4.62
C GLU A 40 7.47 -12.14 -3.88
N GLN A 41 7.87 -13.18 -4.62
CA GLN A 41 8.45 -14.40 -4.08
C GLN A 41 9.72 -14.11 -3.28
N GLU A 42 10.63 -13.31 -3.85
CA GLU A 42 11.83 -12.86 -3.16
C GLU A 42 11.50 -12.09 -1.87
N THR A 43 10.52 -11.18 -1.92
CA THR A 43 10.11 -10.41 -0.72
C THR A 43 9.55 -11.33 0.35
N ARG A 44 8.74 -12.33 -0.03
CA ARG A 44 8.17 -13.31 0.91
C ARG A 44 9.27 -14.15 1.56
N ARG A 45 10.24 -14.63 0.77
CA ARG A 45 11.42 -15.32 1.28
C ARG A 45 12.20 -14.46 2.28
N MET A 46 12.51 -13.21 1.91
CA MET A 46 13.19 -12.26 2.80
C MET A 46 12.39 -11.99 4.07
N PHE A 47 11.06 -11.91 3.99
CA PHE A 47 10.21 -11.71 5.15
C PHE A 47 10.30 -12.90 6.12
N VAL A 48 10.29 -14.13 5.61
CA VAL A 48 10.48 -15.34 6.42
C VAL A 48 11.86 -15.35 7.09
N GLU A 49 12.93 -15.11 6.34
CA GLU A 49 14.29 -15.04 6.86
C GLU A 49 14.43 -13.92 7.91
N TRP A 50 13.84 -12.76 7.65
CA TRP A 50 13.82 -11.63 8.58
C TRP A 50 13.06 -11.95 9.86
N LYS A 51 11.88 -12.58 9.77
CA LYS A 51 11.12 -13.00 10.95
C LYS A 51 11.95 -13.95 11.80
N ALA A 52 12.61 -14.93 11.18
CA ALA A 52 13.47 -15.86 11.90
C ALA A 52 14.64 -15.13 12.58
N LYS A 53 15.34 -14.25 11.85
CA LYS A 53 16.46 -13.46 12.37
C LYS A 53 16.08 -12.60 13.58
N TYR A 54 14.92 -11.96 13.54
CA TYR A 54 14.45 -11.04 14.59
C TYR A 54 13.42 -11.68 15.54
N ARG A 55 13.24 -13.00 15.48
CA ARG A 55 12.31 -13.79 16.32
C ARG A 55 10.88 -13.24 16.34
N GLN A 56 10.41 -12.78 15.18
CA GLN A 56 9.07 -12.23 15.02
C GLN A 56 8.05 -13.34 14.82
N THR A 57 7.01 -13.34 15.62
CA THR A 57 5.88 -14.24 15.54
C THR A 57 4.58 -13.44 15.60
N TYR A 58 3.54 -13.91 14.92
CA TYR A 58 2.25 -13.25 14.87
C TYR A 58 1.15 -14.24 15.23
N ARG A 59 0.16 -13.77 15.97
CA ARG A 59 -0.93 -14.63 16.48
C ARG A 59 -1.97 -14.94 15.40
N TYR A 60 -2.17 -14.02 14.46
CA TYR A 60 -3.20 -14.10 13.45
C TYR A 60 -2.61 -13.99 12.04
N ALA A 61 -3.16 -14.75 11.09
CA ALA A 61 -2.72 -14.72 9.70
C ALA A 61 -2.94 -13.34 9.05
N GLY A 62 -4.05 -12.66 9.36
CA GLY A 62 -4.30 -11.30 8.90
C GLY A 62 -3.33 -10.26 9.47
N GLU A 63 -2.89 -10.45 10.72
CA GLU A 63 -1.81 -9.62 11.28
C GLU A 63 -0.51 -9.84 10.50
N GLU A 64 -0.13 -11.10 10.25
CA GLU A 64 1.10 -11.42 9.52
C GLU A 64 1.11 -10.85 8.10
N GLU A 65 0.01 -10.98 7.35
CA GLU A 65 -0.08 -10.43 5.99
C GLU A 65 -0.02 -8.90 6.00
N CYS A 66 -0.61 -8.25 7.02
CA CYS A 66 -0.51 -6.81 7.20
C CYS A 66 0.93 -6.38 7.53
N ARG A 67 1.63 -7.13 8.38
CA ARG A 67 3.05 -6.94 8.71
C ARG A 67 3.95 -7.10 7.50
N TYR A 68 3.64 -8.08 6.65
CA TYR A 68 4.30 -8.28 5.37
C TYR A 68 4.13 -7.06 4.44
N ALA A 69 2.94 -6.45 4.39
CA ALA A 69 2.72 -5.24 3.61
C ALA A 69 3.59 -4.06 4.09
N VAL A 70 3.72 -3.89 5.41
CA VAL A 70 4.62 -2.87 6.00
C VAL A 70 6.09 -3.17 5.67
N PHE A 71 6.49 -4.43 5.82
CA PHE A 71 7.85 -4.90 5.49
C PHE A 71 8.21 -4.64 4.02
N LYS A 72 7.28 -4.91 3.10
CA LYS A 72 7.45 -4.66 1.67
C LYS A 72 7.67 -3.18 1.38
N GLU A 73 6.94 -2.28 2.03
CA GLU A 73 7.16 -0.83 1.87
C GLU A 73 8.51 -0.39 2.47
N SER A 74 8.90 -0.94 3.62
CA SER A 74 10.23 -0.72 4.19
C SER A 74 11.35 -1.14 3.23
N ARG A 75 11.22 -2.30 2.56
CA ARG A 75 12.14 -2.75 1.52
C ARG A 75 12.23 -1.75 0.37
N ARG A 76 11.09 -1.24 -0.12
CA ARG A 76 11.06 -0.21 -1.17
C ARG A 76 11.72 1.09 -0.73
N ARG A 77 11.49 1.53 0.50
CA ARG A 77 12.11 2.73 1.07
C ARG A 77 13.63 2.57 1.17
N VAL A 78 14.12 1.42 1.65
CA VAL A 78 15.56 1.12 1.69
C VAL A 78 16.16 1.10 0.29
N ALA A 79 15.49 0.50 -0.69
CA ALA A 79 15.95 0.50 -2.08
C ALA A 79 16.07 1.93 -2.65
N ARG A 80 15.06 2.78 -2.41
CA ARG A 80 15.10 4.21 -2.78
C ARG A 80 16.23 4.96 -2.09
N ALA A 81 16.44 4.73 -0.79
CA ALA A 81 17.52 5.35 -0.03
C ALA A 81 18.91 4.94 -0.58
N ARG A 82 19.10 3.65 -0.88
CA ARG A 82 20.34 3.15 -1.50
C ARG A 82 20.59 3.75 -2.88
N ALA A 83 19.56 3.88 -3.70
CA ALA A 83 19.67 4.55 -5.01
C ALA A 83 20.06 6.04 -4.86
N ALA A 84 19.69 6.68 -3.75
CA ALA A 84 20.10 8.04 -3.40
C ALA A 84 21.46 8.10 -2.67
N GLY A 85 22.24 7.01 -2.63
CA GLY A 85 23.56 6.97 -2.00
C GLY A 85 23.55 6.79 -0.47
N VAL A 86 22.38 6.58 0.14
CA VAL A 86 22.26 6.37 1.59
C VAL A 86 22.45 4.90 1.94
N THR A 87 23.41 4.61 2.81
CA THR A 87 23.64 3.26 3.36
C THR A 87 22.60 2.91 4.42
N SER A 88 21.41 2.50 3.96
CA SER A 88 20.32 2.01 4.82
C SER A 88 20.04 0.53 4.58
N GLY A 89 19.51 -0.16 5.61
CA GLY A 89 19.23 -1.58 5.60
C GLY A 89 17.95 -1.94 6.35
N LEU A 90 17.43 -3.13 6.09
CA LEU A 90 16.32 -3.70 6.87
C LEU A 90 16.81 -4.06 8.27
N ASN A 91 16.08 -3.59 9.29
CA ASN A 91 16.34 -3.86 10.71
C ASN A 91 15.14 -4.53 11.38
N GLY A 92 15.20 -4.80 12.69
CA GLY A 92 14.13 -5.45 13.45
C GLY A 92 12.80 -4.70 13.49
N LEU A 93 12.77 -3.45 13.03
CA LEU A 93 11.59 -2.60 12.94
C LEU A 93 11.02 -2.53 11.51
N SER A 94 11.50 -3.38 10.60
CA SER A 94 11.13 -3.29 9.19
C SER A 94 9.68 -3.65 8.91
N ALA A 95 9.05 -4.51 9.73
CA ALA A 95 7.61 -4.79 9.69
C ALA A 95 6.80 -3.95 10.70
N THR A 96 7.48 -3.02 11.36
CA THR A 96 6.92 -2.13 12.37
C THR A 96 6.51 -0.84 11.67
N ALA A 97 5.26 -0.41 11.85
CA ALA A 97 4.88 0.90 11.34
C ALA A 97 5.71 1.96 12.09
N ILE A 98 6.15 3.03 11.42
CA ILE A 98 7.00 4.07 12.04
C ILE A 98 6.43 4.55 13.39
N GLU A 99 5.12 4.54 13.55
CA GLU A 99 4.45 4.95 14.80
C GLU A 99 4.58 3.95 15.95
N GLU A 100 4.72 2.66 15.70
CA GLU A 100 5.04 1.69 16.77
C GLU A 100 6.47 1.89 17.28
N ILE A 101 7.37 2.44 16.45
CA ILE A 101 8.73 2.83 16.86
C ILE A 101 8.68 4.05 17.79
N TYR A 102 7.81 5.03 17.52
CA TYR A 102 7.64 6.21 18.37
C TYR A 102 6.79 5.96 19.63
N CYS A 103 5.96 4.91 19.66
CA CYS A 103 5.09 4.59 20.81
C CYS A 103 5.73 3.65 21.84
N GLY A 104 6.99 3.23 21.65
CA GLY A 104 7.67 2.33 22.59
C GLY A 104 8.14 2.97 23.90
N HIS A 105 8.09 4.30 24.06
CA HIS A 105 8.80 4.96 25.17
C HIS A 105 8.18 6.27 25.71
N GLY A 106 6.86 6.44 25.69
CA GLY A 106 6.26 7.61 26.32
C GLY A 106 4.75 7.55 26.45
N VAL A 107 4.26 7.35 27.67
CA VAL A 107 2.87 7.64 28.03
C VAL A 107 2.70 9.15 27.94
N ARG A 108 2.32 9.64 26.76
CA ARG A 108 2.01 11.06 26.57
C ARG A 108 0.59 11.30 27.10
N MET A 109 0.47 12.09 28.17
CA MET A 109 -0.82 12.53 28.70
C MET A 109 -1.74 13.00 27.56
N GLY A 110 -2.97 12.49 27.52
CA GLY A 110 -3.92 12.70 26.41
C GLY A 110 -4.09 11.53 25.43
N GLU A 111 -3.39 10.41 25.63
CA GLU A 111 -3.57 9.21 24.80
C GLU A 111 -4.96 8.57 24.89
N ARG A 112 -5.58 8.51 26.08
CA ARG A 112 -6.90 7.86 26.22
C ARG A 112 -8.01 8.58 25.42
N PRO A 113 -8.16 9.92 25.49
CA PRO A 113 -9.12 10.64 24.64
C PRO A 113 -8.82 10.49 23.15
N PHE A 114 -7.54 10.61 22.77
CA PHE A 114 -7.11 10.43 21.38
C PHE A 114 -7.41 9.02 20.85
N GLU A 115 -7.17 7.99 21.66
CA GLU A 115 -7.43 6.59 21.33
C GLU A 115 -8.93 6.34 21.14
N HIS A 116 -9.78 6.79 22.07
CA HIS A 116 -11.23 6.63 21.98
C HIS A 116 -11.80 7.34 20.74
N GLU A 117 -11.37 8.57 20.50
CA GLU A 117 -11.78 9.31 19.32
C GLU A 117 -11.27 8.66 18.04
N THR A 118 -10.02 8.17 18.02
CA THR A 118 -9.45 7.49 16.84
C THR A 118 -10.20 6.21 16.54
N ARG A 119 -10.57 5.42 17.56
CA ARG A 119 -11.40 4.23 17.37
C ARG A 119 -12.78 4.57 16.81
N ARG A 120 -13.44 5.61 17.34
CA ARG A 120 -14.72 6.09 16.81
C ARG A 120 -14.61 6.48 15.34
N MET A 121 -13.58 7.25 14.99
CA MET A 121 -13.31 7.66 13.61
C MET A 121 -12.98 6.48 12.70
N PHE A 122 -12.23 5.49 13.20
CA PHE A 122 -11.91 4.28 12.45
C PHE A 122 -13.18 3.49 12.13
N VAL A 123 -14.07 3.30 13.10
CA VAL A 123 -15.37 2.65 12.88
C VAL A 123 -16.21 3.41 11.85
N GLY A 124 -16.32 4.73 11.98
CA GLY A 124 -17.05 5.57 11.02
C GLY A 124 -16.43 5.52 9.62
N TRP A 125 -15.10 5.51 9.52
CA TRP A 125 -14.38 5.38 8.26
C TRP A 125 -14.60 4.00 7.62
N LYS A 126 -14.59 2.92 8.41
CA LYS A 126 -14.92 1.58 7.92
C LYS A 126 -16.33 1.54 7.36
N ALA A 127 -17.31 2.06 8.09
CA ALA A 127 -18.70 2.10 7.64
C ALA A 127 -18.86 2.93 6.36
N LYS A 128 -18.27 4.14 6.32
CA LYS A 128 -18.33 5.05 5.17
C LYS A 128 -17.79 4.43 3.88
N TYR A 129 -16.74 3.62 3.97
CA TYR A 129 -16.08 3.01 2.81
C TYR A 129 -16.31 1.51 2.67
N GLY A 130 -17.31 0.95 3.39
CA GLY A 130 -17.65 -0.47 3.36
C GLY A 130 -16.46 -1.40 3.66
N LYS A 131 -15.57 -1.01 4.58
CA LYS A 131 -14.38 -1.80 4.92
C LYS A 131 -14.73 -2.90 5.91
N THR A 132 -14.44 -4.12 5.51
CA THR A 132 -14.44 -5.31 6.35
C THR A 132 -13.04 -5.93 6.31
N TYR A 133 -12.70 -6.70 7.34
CA TYR A 133 -11.41 -7.36 7.46
C TYR A 133 -11.63 -8.84 7.73
N ARG A 134 -10.65 -9.65 7.34
CA ARG A 134 -10.75 -11.10 7.42
C ARG A 134 -10.78 -11.60 8.86
N ASP A 135 -9.98 -10.99 9.72
CA ASP A 135 -9.83 -11.36 11.12
C ASP A 135 -9.45 -10.16 12.00
N VAL A 136 -9.49 -10.39 13.33
CA VAL A 136 -9.20 -9.38 14.35
C VAL A 136 -7.76 -8.85 14.23
N GLY A 137 -6.80 -9.70 13.84
CA GLY A 137 -5.41 -9.30 13.68
C GLY A 137 -5.20 -8.38 12.49
N GLU A 138 -5.86 -8.64 11.35
CA GLU A 138 -5.88 -7.70 10.23
C GLU A 138 -6.51 -6.37 10.67
N GLU A 139 -7.67 -6.41 11.33
CA GLU A 139 -8.36 -5.20 11.77
C GLU A 139 -7.50 -4.36 12.73
N GLU A 140 -6.87 -4.98 13.71
CA GLU A 140 -6.00 -4.31 14.67
C GLU A 140 -4.77 -3.70 13.98
N CYS A 141 -4.18 -4.39 13.00
CA CYS A 141 -3.08 -3.84 12.21
C CYS A 141 -3.53 -2.65 11.35
N ARG A 142 -4.71 -2.74 10.70
CA ARG A 142 -5.31 -1.66 9.91
C ARG A 142 -5.64 -0.45 10.78
N TYR A 143 -6.13 -0.69 11.98
CA TYR A 143 -6.36 0.36 12.98
C TYR A 143 -5.05 1.07 13.34
N ARG A 144 -3.96 0.32 13.61
CA ARG A 144 -2.64 0.90 13.90
C ARG A 144 -2.14 1.80 12.76
N LEU A 145 -2.30 1.37 11.52
CA LEU A 145 -1.97 2.19 10.34
C LEU A 145 -2.86 3.44 10.24
N PHE A 146 -4.16 3.30 10.46
CA PHE A 146 -5.11 4.42 10.45
C PHE A 146 -4.77 5.47 11.51
N LYS A 147 -4.52 5.03 12.75
CA LYS A 147 -4.08 5.86 13.88
C LYS A 147 -2.83 6.64 13.51
N GLY A 148 -1.85 5.97 12.89
CA GLY A 148 -0.62 6.63 12.45
C GLY A 148 -0.82 7.69 11.38
N ASN A 149 -1.63 7.41 10.37
CA ASN A 149 -1.96 8.37 9.32
C ASN A 149 -2.69 9.60 9.89
N ARG A 150 -3.61 9.39 10.85
CA ARG A 150 -4.31 10.47 11.54
C ARG A 150 -3.35 11.42 12.27
N ARG A 151 -2.29 10.90 12.89
CA ARG A 151 -1.26 11.73 13.57
C ARG A 151 -0.44 12.58 12.59
N ARG A 152 -0.27 12.11 11.35
CA ARG A 152 0.48 12.82 10.29
C ARG A 152 -0.36 13.80 9.50
N ALA A 153 -1.68 13.63 9.51
CA ALA A 153 -2.59 14.57 8.89
C ALA A 153 -2.43 15.94 9.55
N LYS A 154 -1.89 16.91 8.82
CA LYS A 154 -1.94 18.31 9.26
C LYS A 154 -3.41 18.74 9.31
N PRO A 155 -3.84 19.54 10.30
CA PRO A 155 -5.16 20.14 10.27
C PRO A 155 -5.29 20.92 8.97
N VAL A 156 -6.33 20.62 8.20
CA VAL A 156 -6.74 21.47 7.08
C VAL A 156 -7.12 22.81 7.73
N ARG A 157 -6.29 23.84 7.56
CA ARG A 157 -6.70 25.18 7.97
C ARG A 157 -7.97 25.50 7.17
N PRO A 158 -9.08 25.87 7.83
CA PRO A 158 -10.23 26.39 7.10
C PRO A 158 -9.73 27.56 6.25
N GLN A 159 -9.95 27.52 4.94
CA GLN A 159 -9.79 28.70 4.10
C GLN A 159 -10.67 29.80 4.72
N PRO A 160 -10.14 30.99 5.04
CA PRO A 160 -10.98 32.06 5.54
C PRO A 160 -12.05 32.34 4.49
N ILE A 161 -13.31 32.20 4.89
CA ILE A 161 -14.47 32.58 4.09
C ILE A 161 -14.28 34.07 3.80
N ARG A 162 -13.89 34.41 2.57
CA ARG A 162 -13.91 35.79 2.10
C ARG A 162 -15.37 36.22 2.13
N ARG A 163 -15.74 37.00 3.15
CA ARG A 163 -17.03 37.70 3.12
C ARG A 163 -16.98 38.68 1.95
N PRO A 164 -17.99 38.69 1.05
CA PRO A 164 -18.07 39.73 0.04
C PRO A 164 -18.22 41.08 0.75
N HIS A 165 -17.39 42.04 0.37
CA HIS A 165 -17.54 43.43 0.78
C HIS A 165 -18.88 43.95 0.25
N GLN A 166 -19.71 44.45 1.14
CA GLN A 166 -20.80 45.38 0.82
C GLN A 166 -20.21 46.77 0.62
#